data_AF-A0A924RSN2-F1
#
_entry.id   AF-A0A924RSN2-F1
#
_cell.length_a   1.000
_cell.length_b   1.000
_cell.length_c   1.000
_cell.angle_alpha   90.00
_cell.angle_beta   90.00
_cell.angle_gamma   90.00
#
_symmetry.space_group_name_H-M   'P 1'
#
loop_
_entity.id
_entity.type
_entity.pdbx_description
1 polymer ?
#
loop_
_entity_poly.entity_id
_entity_poly.type
_entity_poly.pdbx_seq_one_letter_code
_entity_poly.pdbx_strand_id
1 'polypeptide(L)'
;MNVNDILKSVAEIKGITAVAMVSGEGFVVDSVTNEGYSVDLEFLGGVVSSAAQAGQGIIDVLGKGKLNHIMLEFDEGPLLMSSVDGFTLVSALDLAQNLGRVRFQLKKYLGQLSSALKA
;
A
#
# COMPACT_ATOMS: atom_id res chain seq x y z
N MET A 1 -4.74 -6.32 17.49
CA MET A 1 -4.26 -5.02 17.00
C MET A 1 -5.17 -4.64 15.84
N ASN A 2 -5.77 -3.46 15.86
CA ASN A 2 -6.66 -3.03 14.77
C ASN A 2 -5.83 -2.56 13.56
N VAL A 3 -6.49 -2.26 12.44
CA VAL A 3 -5.81 -1.79 11.21
C VAL A 3 -5.05 -0.48 11.45
N ASN A 4 -5.65 0.47 12.16
CA ASN A 4 -5.04 1.78 12.48
C ASN A 4 -3.67 1.64 13.17
N ASP A 5 -3.60 0.83 14.22
CA ASP A 5 -2.40 0.58 15.01
C ASP A 5 -1.28 -0.03 14.15
N ILE A 6 -1.64 -0.92 13.22
CA ILE A 6 -0.70 -1.55 12.30
C ILE A 6 -0.20 -0.51 11.28
N LEU A 7 -1.08 0.34 10.74
CA LEU A 7 -0.69 1.40 9.81
C LEU A 7 0.24 2.43 10.46
N LYS A 8 0.01 2.79 11.74
CA LYS A 8 0.95 3.63 12.50
C LYS A 8 2.33 2.98 12.60
N SER A 9 2.38 1.68 12.88
CA SER A 9 3.64 0.92 12.92
C SER A 9 4.31 0.82 11.53
N VAL A 10 3.53 0.81 10.45
CA VAL A 10 4.05 0.86 9.08
C VAL A 10 4.63 2.24 8.78
N ALA A 11 3.95 3.32 9.16
CA ALA A 11 4.43 4.69 8.96
C ALA A 11 5.78 4.97 9.64
N GLU A 12 6.10 4.25 10.72
CA GLU A 12 7.42 4.33 11.39
C GLU A 12 8.57 3.71 10.58
N ILE A 13 8.29 2.95 9.51
CA ILE A 13 9.32 2.43 8.61
C ILE A 13 10.05 3.61 7.97
N LYS A 14 11.36 3.71 8.23
CA LYS A 14 12.20 4.75 7.66
C LYS A 14 12.06 4.78 6.13
N GLY A 15 11.45 5.85 5.65
CA GLY A 15 11.21 6.10 4.25
C GLY A 15 9.76 6.18 3.82
N ILE A 16 8.84 5.70 4.66
CA ILE A 16 7.42 5.85 4.39
C ILE A 16 7.02 7.27 4.76
N THR A 17 6.38 7.96 3.83
CA THR A 17 5.90 9.34 4.01
C THR A 17 4.42 9.37 4.31
N ALA A 18 3.67 8.43 3.70
CA ALA A 18 2.27 8.18 4.00
C ALA A 18 1.92 6.72 3.69
N VAL A 19 0.89 6.21 4.38
CA VAL A 19 0.36 4.87 4.16
C VAL A 19 -1.16 4.87 4.30
N ALA A 20 -1.85 4.12 3.45
CA ALA A 20 -3.29 3.93 3.53
C ALA A 20 -3.68 2.48 3.25
N MET A 21 -4.74 2.01 3.89
CA MET A 21 -5.40 0.75 3.55
C MET A 21 -6.65 1.04 2.73
N VAL A 22 -6.76 0.44 1.55
CA VAL A 22 -7.87 0.67 0.62
C VAL A 22 -8.60 -0.64 0.34
N SER A 23 -9.93 -0.64 0.38
CA SER A 23 -10.75 -1.80 0.02
C SER A 23 -10.74 -2.06 -1.49
N GLY A 24 -11.10 -3.28 -1.90
CA GLY A 24 -11.27 -3.61 -3.32
C GLY A 24 -12.33 -2.77 -4.03
N GLU A 25 -13.26 -2.16 -3.28
CA GLU A 25 -14.28 -1.25 -3.77
C GLU A 25 -13.80 0.21 -3.88
N GLY A 26 -12.58 0.51 -3.42
CA GLY A 26 -12.00 1.84 -3.48
C GLY A 26 -12.35 2.75 -2.30
N PHE A 27 -12.77 2.19 -1.16
CA PHE A 27 -12.92 2.94 0.09
C PHE A 27 -11.62 2.92 0.88
N VAL A 28 -11.18 4.09 1.38
CA VAL A 28 -10.06 4.15 2.32
C VAL A 28 -10.57 3.69 3.68
N VAL A 29 -10.00 2.59 4.18
CA VAL A 29 -10.29 2.03 5.50
C VAL A 29 -9.69 2.93 6.57
N ASP A 30 -8.42 3.30 6.38
CA ASP A 30 -7.65 4.13 7.30
C ASP A 30 -6.36 4.63 6.62
N SER A 31 -5.78 5.72 7.11
CA SER A 31 -4.54 6.28 6.59
C SER A 31 -3.71 6.98 7.67
N VAL A 32 -2.40 7.04 7.44
CA VAL A 32 -1.43 7.74 8.28
C VAL A 32 -0.46 8.48 7.37
N THR A 33 -0.31 9.78 7.57
CA THR A 33 0.69 10.62 6.91
C THR A 33 1.67 11.13 7.97
N ASN A 34 2.96 10.95 7.72
CA ASN A 34 4.00 11.39 8.64
C ASN A 34 4.11 12.92 8.66
N GLU A 35 4.51 13.48 9.80
CA GLU A 35 4.71 14.92 9.96
C GLU A 35 5.71 15.45 8.92
N GLY A 36 5.40 16.63 8.36
CA GLY A 36 6.22 17.26 7.32
C GLY A 36 5.93 16.81 5.89
N TYR A 37 5.01 15.85 5.69
CA TYR A 37 4.53 15.43 4.37
C TYR A 37 3.07 15.84 4.16
N SER A 38 2.73 16.22 2.92
CA SER A 38 1.38 16.65 2.53
C SER A 38 0.76 15.73 1.49
N VAL A 39 0.99 14.41 1.62
CA VAL A 39 0.38 13.42 0.74
C VAL A 39 -1.00 13.09 1.30
N ASP A 40 -2.02 13.40 0.52
CA ASP A 40 -3.40 13.06 0.86
C ASP A 40 -3.79 11.75 0.17
N LEU A 41 -3.83 10.68 0.96
CA LEU A 41 -4.20 9.35 0.50
C LEU A 41 -5.71 9.07 0.65
N GLU A 42 -6.49 9.93 1.33
CA GLU A 42 -7.91 9.68 1.59
C GLU A 42 -8.74 9.69 0.29
N PHE A 43 -8.32 10.50 -0.70
CA PHE A 43 -9.01 10.61 -1.99
C PHE A 43 -8.56 9.60 -3.04
N LEU A 44 -7.51 8.82 -2.79
CA LEU A 44 -6.95 7.93 -3.81
C LEU A 44 -7.68 6.60 -3.95
N GLY A 45 -8.63 6.28 -3.07
CA GLY A 45 -9.24 4.95 -2.96
C GLY A 45 -9.77 4.39 -4.29
N GLY A 46 -10.57 5.15 -5.03
CA GLY A 46 -11.13 4.72 -6.33
C GLY A 46 -10.09 4.57 -7.44
N VAL A 47 -9.04 5.40 -7.43
CA VAL A 47 -7.92 5.30 -8.39
C VAL A 47 -7.09 4.06 -8.09
N VAL A 48 -6.83 3.80 -6.80
CA VAL A 48 -6.05 2.65 -6.31
C VAL A 48 -6.76 1.34 -6.66
N SER A 49 -8.07 1.22 -6.42
CA SER A 49 -8.82 0.01 -6.75
C SER A 49 -8.83 -0.24 -8.27
N SER A 50 -9.00 0.81 -9.07
CA SER A 50 -8.94 0.72 -10.54
C SER A 50 -7.57 0.26 -11.04
N ALA A 51 -6.49 0.81 -10.48
CA ALA A 51 -5.12 0.42 -10.82
C ALA A 51 -4.83 -1.04 -10.43
N ALA A 52 -5.31 -1.49 -9.26
CA ALA A 52 -5.18 -2.88 -8.82
C ALA A 52 -5.93 -3.85 -9.76
N GLN A 53 -7.14 -3.50 -10.19
CA GLN A 53 -7.93 -4.29 -11.14
C GLN A 53 -7.25 -4.37 -12.51
N ALA A 54 -6.75 -3.24 -13.02
CA ALA A 54 -6.00 -3.21 -14.27
C ALA A 54 -4.74 -4.08 -14.19
N GLY A 55 -4.00 -4.00 -13.09
CA GLY A 55 -2.84 -4.84 -12.83
C GLY A 55 -3.18 -6.32 -12.82
N GLN A 56 -4.27 -6.72 -12.16
CA GLN A 56 -4.72 -8.12 -12.15
C GLN A 56 -5.15 -8.57 -13.56
N GLY A 57 -5.84 -7.74 -14.33
CA GLY A 57 -6.20 -8.05 -15.72
C GLY A 57 -5.00 -8.32 -16.62
N ILE A 58 -3.89 -7.56 -16.45
CA ILE A 58 -2.63 -7.82 -17.17
C ILE A 58 -2.06 -9.19 -16.78
N ILE A 59 -2.06 -9.52 -15.49
CA ILE A 59 -1.58 -10.81 -14.97
C ILE A 59 -2.41 -11.98 -15.52
N ASP A 60 -3.74 -11.83 -15.57
CA ASP A 60 -4.66 -12.83 -16.10
C ASP A 60 -4.38 -13.10 -17.59
N VAL A 61 -4.20 -12.04 -18.40
CA VAL A 61 -3.85 -12.14 -19.82
C VAL A 61 -2.51 -12.86 -20.03
N LEU A 62 -1.53 -12.59 -19.16
CA LEU A 62 -0.23 -13.25 -19.22
C LEU A 62 -0.27 -14.71 -18.72
N GLY A 63 -1.41 -15.17 -18.21
CA GLY A 63 -1.54 -16.48 -17.57
C GLY A 63 -0.60 -16.62 -16.36
N LYS A 64 -0.29 -15.51 -15.69
CA LYS A 64 0.55 -15.47 -14.49
C LYS A 64 -0.35 -15.51 -13.26
N GLY A 65 0.22 -15.86 -12.11
CA GLY A 65 -0.53 -16.14 -10.88
C GLY A 65 -1.29 -14.94 -10.30
N LYS A 66 -0.92 -14.52 -9.09
CA LYS A 66 -1.60 -13.40 -8.40
C LYS A 66 -0.78 -12.12 -8.48
N LEU A 67 -1.46 -10.98 -8.59
CA LEU A 67 -0.82 -9.70 -8.38
C LEU A 67 -0.31 -9.61 -6.93
N ASN A 68 0.98 -9.33 -6.78
CA ASN A 68 1.61 -9.13 -5.47
C ASN A 68 1.70 -7.65 -5.12
N HIS A 69 2.16 -6.83 -6.07
CA HIS A 69 2.28 -5.39 -5.91
C HIS A 69 2.32 -4.68 -7.26
N ILE A 70 1.95 -3.39 -7.25
CA ILE A 70 2.21 -2.40 -8.30
C ILE A 70 3.16 -1.35 -7.71
N MET A 71 4.10 -0.86 -8.52
CA MET A 71 4.99 0.24 -8.13
C MET A 71 4.92 1.34 -9.19
N LEU A 72 4.69 2.56 -8.74
CA LEU A 72 4.68 3.76 -9.58
C LEU A 72 5.85 4.63 -9.13
N GLU A 73 6.75 4.97 -10.04
CA GLU A 73 7.89 5.85 -9.78
C GLU A 73 7.63 7.22 -10.38
N PHE A 74 7.83 8.27 -9.60
CA PHE A 74 7.68 9.66 -10.01
C PHE A 74 8.69 10.54 -9.25
N ASP A 75 8.78 11.81 -9.63
CA ASP A 75 9.85 12.72 -9.22
C ASP A 75 9.93 12.92 -7.70
N GLU A 76 8.81 12.78 -6.97
CA GLU A 76 8.73 12.94 -5.52
C GLU A 76 8.98 11.63 -4.73
N GLY A 77 9.14 10.51 -5.42
CA GLY A 77 9.40 9.19 -4.83
C GLY A 77 8.36 8.14 -5.22
N PRO A 78 8.62 6.86 -4.97
CA PRO A 78 7.73 5.81 -5.45
C PRO A 78 6.46 5.66 -4.58
N LEU A 79 5.39 5.22 -5.21
CA LEU A 79 4.18 4.69 -4.57
C LEU A 79 4.14 3.18 -4.76
N LEU A 80 4.14 2.44 -3.65
CA LEU A 80 4.01 0.98 -3.63
C LEU A 80 2.59 0.59 -3.23
N MET A 81 1.91 -0.15 -4.09
CA MET A 81 0.60 -0.74 -3.83
C MET A 81 0.77 -2.24 -3.61
N SER A 82 0.62 -2.73 -2.38
CA SER A 82 0.75 -4.16 -2.04
C SER A 82 -0.63 -4.80 -1.86
N SER A 83 -0.88 -5.93 -2.51
CA SER A 83 -2.15 -6.65 -2.38
C SER A 83 -2.24 -7.40 -1.05
N VAL A 84 -3.36 -7.24 -0.35
CA VAL A 84 -3.65 -7.88 0.96
C VAL A 84 -5.09 -8.38 0.96
N ASP A 85 -5.33 -9.64 0.57
CA ASP A 85 -6.64 -10.30 0.66
C ASP A 85 -7.85 -9.48 0.15
N GLY A 86 -7.74 -8.93 -1.06
CA GLY A 86 -8.80 -8.10 -1.66
C GLY A 86 -8.75 -6.62 -1.26
N PHE A 87 -7.84 -6.25 -0.38
CA PHE A 87 -7.47 -4.88 -0.05
C PHE A 87 -6.11 -4.54 -0.70
N THR A 88 -5.80 -3.25 -0.71
CA THR A 88 -4.52 -2.72 -1.17
C THR A 88 -3.92 -1.83 -0.09
N LEU A 89 -2.72 -2.18 0.37
CA LEU A 89 -1.88 -1.28 1.16
C LEU A 89 -1.15 -0.34 0.20
N VAL A 90 -1.44 0.95 0.30
CA VAL A 90 -0.77 2.01 -0.45
C VAL A 90 0.31 2.60 0.46
N SER A 91 1.56 2.64 0.00
CA SER A 91 2.69 3.21 0.73
C SER A 91 3.39 4.22 -0.17
N ALA A 92 3.42 5.49 0.22
CA ALA A 92 4.24 6.51 -0.40
C ALA A 92 5.63 6.52 0.25
N LEU A 93 6.68 6.59 -0.57
CA LEU A 93 8.05 6.52 -0.12
C LEU A 93 8.82 7.77 -0.53
N ASP A 94 9.80 8.17 0.28
CA ASP A 94 10.76 9.19 -0.12
C ASP A 94 11.76 8.66 -1.17
N LEU A 95 12.33 9.56 -1.97
CA LEU A 95 13.32 9.26 -3.03
C LEU A 95 14.65 8.69 -2.50
N ALA A 96 14.99 9.00 -1.25
CA ALA A 96 16.31 8.70 -0.68
C ALA A 96 16.41 7.27 -0.15
N GLN A 97 15.35 6.48 -0.22
CA GLN A 97 15.28 5.18 0.42
C GLN A 97 15.65 3.99 -0.46
N ASN A 98 16.23 2.99 0.22
CA ASN A 98 16.42 1.66 -0.34
C ASN A 98 15.07 0.91 -0.37
N LEU A 99 14.48 0.79 -1.57
CA LEU A 99 13.22 0.10 -1.82
C LEU A 99 13.20 -1.35 -1.31
N GLY A 100 14.31 -2.08 -1.46
CA GLY A 100 14.43 -3.45 -0.98
C GLY A 100 14.26 -3.56 0.54
N ARG A 101 14.84 -2.61 1.28
CA ARG A 101 14.71 -2.53 2.74
C ARG A 101 13.27 -2.27 3.16
N VAL A 102 12.59 -1.32 2.53
CA VAL A 102 11.20 -0.98 2.85
C VAL A 102 10.28 -2.17 2.55
N ARG A 103 10.42 -2.80 1.39
CA ARG A 103 9.64 -4.02 1.03
C ARG A 103 9.87 -5.17 1.99
N PHE A 104 11.11 -5.36 2.45
CA PHE A 104 11.43 -6.40 3.43
C PHE A 104 10.72 -6.15 4.77
N GLN A 105 10.76 -4.92 5.27
CA GLN A 105 10.09 -4.56 6.53
C GLN A 105 8.57 -4.65 6.40
N LEU A 106 8.00 -4.15 5.30
CA LEU A 106 6.56 -4.22 5.00
C LEU A 106 6.00 -5.64 5.03
N LYS A 107 6.77 -6.64 4.56
CA LYS A 107 6.32 -8.04 4.50
C LYS A 107 5.80 -8.57 5.84
N LYS A 108 6.39 -8.14 6.96
CA LYS A 108 5.91 -8.51 8.31
C LYS A 108 4.51 -7.98 8.58
N TYR A 109 4.23 -6.74 8.17
CA TYR A 109 2.97 -6.05 8.44
C TYR A 109 1.86 -6.53 7.49
N LEU A 110 2.16 -6.93 6.26
CA LEU A 110 1.16 -7.47 5.33
C LEU A 110 0.42 -8.68 5.93
N GLY A 111 1.14 -9.58 6.61
CA GLY A 111 0.53 -10.72 7.30
C GLY A 111 -0.36 -10.30 8.48
N GLN A 112 0.03 -9.27 9.23
CA GLN A 112 -0.75 -8.73 10.34
C GLN A 112 -2.02 -8.04 9.84
N LEU A 113 -1.93 -7.27 8.77
CA LEU A 113 -3.06 -6.60 8.12
C LEU A 113 -4.07 -7.62 7.57
N SER A 114 -3.59 -8.68 6.88
CA SER A 114 -4.45 -9.79 6.44
C SER A 114 -5.26 -10.38 7.60
N SER A 115 -4.61 -10.65 8.74
CA SER A 115 -5.29 -11.20 9.91
C SER A 115 -6.29 -10.21 10.53
N ALA A 116 -5.93 -8.93 10.61
CA ALA A 116 -6.79 -7.90 11.17
C ALA A 116 -8.03 -7.59 10.31
N LEU A 117 -7.93 -7.74 8.98
CA LEU A 117 -9.04 -7.50 8.04
C LEU A 117 -10.05 -8.66 7.97
N LYS A 118 -9.67 -9.86 8.46
CA LYS A 118 -10.54 -11.05 8.50
C LYS A 118 -11.21 -11.27 9.86
N ALA A 119 -10.79 -10.53 10.88
CA ALA A 119 -11.30 -10.61 12.25
C ALA A 119 -12.54 -9.74 12.40
#